data_AF-A0A484L1Z3-F1
#
_entry.id   AF-A0A484L1Z3-F1
#
_cell.length_a   1.000
_cell.length_b   1.000
_cell.length_c   1.000
_cell.angle_alpha   90.00
_cell.angle_beta   90.00
_cell.angle_gamma   90.00
#
_symmetry.space_group_name_H-M   'P 1'
#
loop_
_entity.id
_entity.type
_entity.pdbx_description
1 polymer ?
#
loop_
_entity_poly.entity_id
_entity_poly.type
_entity_poly.pdbx_seq_one_letter_code
_entity_poly.pdbx_strand_id
1 'polypeptide(L)'
;MPGPGPHMIYTLGSGQALTSISNGRFSPHHCLTYCINSFFGPDIGSFCEWLSSTLGLGGYLGSSIEPWIHDPFYYILILGFPLSLLYSRASKFLLRKGFLDSVSGVPLTMKQCFLLVAAGSISHFFLDHLFEENGHSSMYTWILSTGWWDGRAPINPDAVVILSLLCIFLIGGFMYINR
;
A
#
# COMPACT_ATOMS: atom_id res chain seq x y z
N MET A 1 -0.93 -5.72 11.79
CA MET A 1 -1.28 -4.96 10.59
C MET A 1 -2.79 -4.76 10.53
N PRO A 2 -3.29 -3.51 10.42
CA PRO A 2 -4.63 -3.26 9.93
C PRO A 2 -4.80 -3.95 8.58
N GLY A 3 -5.99 -4.51 8.32
CA GLY A 3 -6.26 -5.16 7.04
C GLY A 3 -5.95 -4.25 5.83
N PRO A 4 -5.68 -4.82 4.64
CA PRO A 4 -5.42 -4.05 3.42
C PRO A 4 -6.54 -3.08 3.03
N GLY A 5 -7.78 -3.42 3.38
CA GLY A 5 -8.98 -2.64 3.07
C GLY A 5 -8.89 -1.20 3.58
N PRO A 6 -8.77 -0.97 4.90
CA PRO A 6 -8.59 0.36 5.48
C PRO A 6 -7.52 1.21 4.80
N HIS A 7 -6.32 0.65 4.59
CA HIS A 7 -5.21 1.33 3.91
C HIS A 7 -5.56 1.78 2.49
N MET A 8 -6.08 0.86 1.68
CA MET A 8 -6.46 1.16 0.30
C MET A 8 -7.64 2.13 0.22
N ILE A 9 -8.68 1.94 1.03
CA ILE A 9 -9.87 2.82 1.03
C ILE A 9 -9.46 4.24 1.44
N TYR A 10 -8.68 4.38 2.51
CA TYR A 10 -8.22 5.68 2.99
C TYR A 10 -7.39 6.40 1.92
N THR A 11 -6.42 5.72 1.33
CA THR A 11 -5.49 6.34 0.36
C THR A 11 -6.07 6.54 -1.04
N LEU A 12 -6.92 5.65 -1.53
CA LEU A 12 -7.65 5.86 -2.78
C LEU A 12 -8.71 6.95 -2.62
N GLY A 13 -9.43 6.97 -1.49
CA GLY A 13 -10.43 8.00 -1.21
C GLY A 13 -9.82 9.40 -1.06
N SER A 14 -8.76 9.53 -0.25
CA SER A 14 -8.02 10.79 -0.13
C SER A 14 -7.30 11.17 -1.43
N GLY A 15 -6.75 10.19 -2.16
CA GLY A 15 -6.20 10.41 -3.50
C GLY A 15 -7.23 10.99 -4.46
N GLN A 16 -8.45 10.44 -4.49
CA GLN A 16 -9.56 10.96 -5.31
C GLN A 16 -9.96 12.38 -4.91
N ALA A 17 -10.01 12.67 -3.61
CA ALA A 17 -10.26 14.03 -3.12
C ALA A 17 -9.17 15.01 -3.59
N LEU A 18 -7.89 14.61 -3.50
CA LEU A 18 -6.76 15.39 -4.02
C LEU A 18 -6.84 15.58 -5.52
N THR A 19 -7.23 14.56 -6.29
CA THR A 19 -7.49 14.67 -7.73
C THR A 19 -8.54 15.75 -8.01
N SER A 20 -9.66 15.72 -7.29
CA SER A 20 -10.73 16.72 -7.45
C SER A 20 -10.26 18.14 -7.10
N ILE A 21 -9.65 18.33 -5.93
CA ILE A 21 -9.23 19.66 -5.44
C ILE A 21 -8.11 20.25 -6.29
N SER A 22 -7.25 19.40 -6.87
CA SER A 22 -6.15 19.82 -7.73
C SER A 22 -6.53 19.98 -9.20
N ASN A 23 -7.82 19.83 -9.56
CA ASN A 23 -8.30 19.81 -10.94
C ASN A 23 -7.52 18.82 -11.82
N GLY A 24 -7.31 17.61 -11.32
CA GLY A 24 -6.64 16.52 -12.03
C GLY A 24 -5.10 16.61 -12.08
N ARG A 25 -4.48 17.64 -11.48
CA ARG A 25 -3.00 17.71 -11.37
C ARG A 25 -2.44 16.57 -10.53
N PHE A 26 -3.13 16.21 -9.43
CA PHE A 26 -2.93 14.96 -8.73
C PHE A 26 -3.64 13.86 -9.50
N SER A 27 -2.95 13.28 -10.46
CA SER A 27 -3.49 12.30 -11.41
C SER A 27 -3.58 10.88 -10.82
N PRO A 28 -4.25 9.94 -11.49
CA PRO A 28 -4.37 8.54 -11.08
C PRO A 28 -3.05 7.84 -10.72
N HIS A 29 -1.94 8.24 -11.35
CA HIS A 29 -0.60 7.74 -11.00
C HIS A 29 -0.18 8.08 -9.57
N HIS A 30 -0.52 9.30 -9.12
CA HIS A 30 -0.22 9.76 -7.78
C HIS A 30 -1.02 8.93 -6.77
N CYS A 31 -2.32 8.75 -7.02
CA CYS A 31 -3.21 7.94 -6.19
C CYS A 31 -2.71 6.50 -6.06
N LEU A 32 -2.33 5.87 -7.17
CA LEU A 32 -1.84 4.48 -7.15
C LEU A 32 -0.52 4.34 -6.41
N THR A 33 0.44 5.24 -6.67
CA THR A 33 1.74 5.20 -5.98
C THR A 33 1.57 5.42 -4.47
N TYR A 34 0.72 6.37 -4.10
CA TYR A 34 0.37 6.65 -2.72
C TYR A 34 -0.31 5.46 -2.04
N CYS A 35 -1.30 4.85 -2.70
CA CYS A 35 -2.04 3.70 -2.20
C CYS A 35 -1.17 2.46 -2.05
N ILE A 36 -0.39 2.09 -3.08
CA ILE A 36 0.49 0.92 -3.04
C ILE A 36 1.49 1.05 -1.89
N ASN A 37 2.07 2.24 -1.72
CA ASN A 37 3.07 2.44 -0.68
C ASN A 37 2.47 2.50 0.73
N SER A 38 1.26 3.05 0.88
CA SER A 38 0.56 2.99 2.16
C SER A 38 0.06 1.60 2.51
N PHE A 39 -0.17 0.74 1.52
CA PHE A 39 -0.60 -0.62 1.75
C PHE A 39 0.60 -1.55 2.01
N PHE A 40 1.50 -1.69 1.05
CA PHE A 40 2.57 -2.68 1.13
C PHE A 40 3.88 -2.16 1.72
N GLY A 41 4.07 -0.84 1.79
CA GLY A 41 5.40 -0.26 1.93
C GLY A 41 6.13 -0.74 3.18
N PRO A 42 5.78 -0.23 4.37
CA PRO A 42 6.45 -0.64 5.61
C PRO A 42 6.32 -2.14 5.92
N ASP A 43 5.22 -2.77 5.51
CA ASP A 43 4.93 -4.20 5.70
C ASP A 43 5.58 -5.15 4.68
N ILE A 44 6.41 -4.66 3.77
CA ILE A 44 6.93 -5.51 2.68
C ILE A 44 7.79 -6.66 3.20
N GLY A 45 8.48 -6.49 4.34
CA GLY A 45 9.33 -7.51 4.95
C GLY A 45 8.53 -8.72 5.41
N SER A 46 7.52 -8.49 6.24
CA SER A 46 6.61 -9.52 6.75
C SER A 46 5.72 -10.11 5.66
N PHE A 47 5.30 -9.32 4.67
CA PHE A 47 4.63 -9.87 3.48
C PHE A 47 5.53 -10.86 2.72
N CYS A 48 6.81 -10.51 2.51
CA CYS A 48 7.75 -11.40 1.83
C CYS A 48 8.04 -12.68 2.62
N GLU A 49 8.12 -12.59 3.94
CA GLU A 49 8.28 -13.76 4.81
C GLU A 49 7.05 -14.67 4.79
N TRP A 50 5.86 -14.08 4.88
CA TRP A 50 4.61 -14.81 4.73
C TRP A 50 4.55 -15.53 3.37
N LEU A 51 4.91 -14.86 2.27
CA LEU A 51 4.92 -15.47 0.95
C LEU A 51 5.95 -16.61 0.85
N SER A 52 7.16 -16.40 1.39
CA SER A 52 8.25 -17.38 1.33
C SER A 52 7.96 -18.61 2.18
N SER A 53 7.35 -18.44 3.36
CA SER A 53 6.91 -19.55 4.21
C SER A 53 5.78 -20.35 3.58
N THR A 54 4.82 -19.68 2.93
CA THR A 54 3.71 -20.32 2.21
C THR A 54 4.19 -21.13 1.01
N LEU A 55 5.22 -20.65 0.30
CA LEU A 55 5.81 -21.34 -0.86
C LEU A 55 6.89 -22.38 -0.49
N GLY A 56 7.21 -22.54 0.80
CA GLY A 56 8.25 -23.47 1.27
C GLY A 56 9.69 -23.06 0.93
N LEU A 57 9.94 -21.77 0.70
CA LEU A 57 11.25 -21.23 0.26
C LEU A 57 12.19 -20.84 1.41
N GLY A 58 11.75 -20.95 2.67
CA GLY A 58 12.53 -20.56 3.86
C GLY A 58 12.36 -19.08 4.25
N GLY A 59 12.23 -18.79 5.55
CA GLY A 59 11.60 -17.54 6.05
C GLY A 59 12.51 -16.50 6.72
N TYR A 60 13.84 -16.53 6.53
CA TYR A 60 14.72 -15.74 7.42
C TYR A 60 14.99 -14.28 7.00
N LEU A 61 14.76 -13.91 5.74
CA LEU A 61 15.19 -12.59 5.23
C LEU A 61 14.19 -11.45 5.49
N GLY A 62 12.89 -11.74 5.56
CA GLY A 62 11.83 -10.72 5.74
C GLY A 62 11.83 -10.10 7.13
N SER A 63 11.73 -10.92 8.18
CA SER A 63 11.79 -10.50 9.59
C SER A 63 13.10 -9.83 9.98
N SER A 64 14.21 -10.17 9.32
CA SER A 64 15.52 -9.56 9.64
C SER A 64 15.59 -8.08 9.24
N ILE A 65 14.87 -7.68 8.20
CA ILE A 65 14.85 -6.29 7.71
C ILE A 65 13.68 -5.49 8.28
N GLU A 66 12.60 -6.16 8.66
CA GLU A 66 11.36 -5.55 9.16
C GLU A 66 11.58 -4.50 10.27
N PRO A 67 12.41 -4.71 11.32
CA PRO A 67 12.67 -3.68 12.34
C PRO A 67 13.26 -2.37 11.80
N TRP A 68 13.88 -2.41 10.62
CA TRP A 68 14.53 -1.25 9.99
C TRP A 68 13.60 -0.55 9.00
N ILE A 69 12.68 -1.28 8.37
CA ILE A 69 11.76 -0.72 7.37
C ILE A 69 10.38 -0.43 7.95
N HIS A 70 10.00 -1.05 9.06
CA HIS A 70 8.80 -0.72 9.82
C HIS A 70 9.08 0.37 10.87
N ASP A 71 9.89 1.37 10.49
CA ASP A 71 10.12 2.59 11.27
C ASP A 71 9.76 3.81 10.39
N PRO A 72 9.00 4.80 10.92
CA PRO A 72 8.54 5.96 10.16
C PRO A 72 9.62 6.73 9.41
N PHE A 73 10.83 6.78 9.95
CA PHE A 73 11.94 7.52 9.38
C PHE A 73 12.84 6.63 8.55
N TYR A 74 13.21 5.46 9.08
CA TYR A 74 14.12 4.55 8.37
C TYR A 74 13.50 3.96 7.12
N TYR A 75 12.19 3.73 7.07
CA TYR A 75 11.51 3.34 5.84
C TYR A 75 11.81 4.31 4.70
N ILE A 76 11.66 5.61 4.96
CA ILE A 76 11.85 6.68 3.97
C ILE A 76 13.33 6.75 3.57
N LEU A 77 14.26 6.57 4.50
CA LEU A 77 15.70 6.61 4.23
C LEU A 77 16.20 5.39 3.45
N ILE A 78 15.72 4.20 3.79
CA ILE A 78 16.17 2.92 3.21
C ILE A 78 15.45 2.66 1.88
N LEU A 79 14.11 2.73 1.88
CA LEU A 79 13.28 2.33 0.75
C LEU A 79 12.75 3.50 -0.07
N GLY A 80 12.79 4.74 0.45
CA GLY A 80 12.32 5.92 -0.27
C GLY A 80 12.99 6.10 -1.64
N PHE A 81 14.32 6.10 -1.69
CA PHE A 81 15.05 6.24 -2.96
C PHE A 81 14.82 5.07 -3.94
N PRO A 82 15.02 3.79 -3.57
CA PRO A 82 14.86 2.69 -4.51
C PRO A 82 13.41 2.55 -5.02
N LEU A 83 12.40 2.74 -4.16
CA LEU A 83 11.01 2.69 -4.57
C LEU A 83 10.65 3.87 -5.48
N SER A 84 11.21 5.05 -5.24
CA SER A 84 11.01 6.20 -6.13
C SER A 84 11.50 5.93 -7.55
N LEU A 85 12.63 5.24 -7.68
CA LEU A 85 13.19 4.83 -8.97
C LEU A 85 12.28 3.86 -9.70
N LEU A 86 11.78 2.86 -8.97
CA LEU A 86 10.85 1.88 -9.49
C LEU A 86 9.55 2.56 -9.94
N TYR A 87 8.93 3.36 -9.08
CA TYR A 87 7.65 4.00 -9.36
C TYR A 87 7.71 5.04 -10.48
N SER A 88 8.79 5.82 -10.59
CA SER A 88 8.94 6.76 -11.72
C SER A 88 9.04 6.02 -13.06
N ARG A 89 9.77 4.90 -13.10
CA ARG A 89 9.85 4.03 -14.28
C ARG A 89 8.51 3.36 -14.59
N ALA A 90 7.81 2.86 -13.57
CA ALA A 90 6.49 2.24 -13.72
C ALA A 90 5.45 3.25 -14.23
N SER A 91 5.42 4.48 -13.69
CA SER A 91 4.53 5.55 -14.16
C SER A 91 4.76 5.85 -15.64
N LYS A 92 6.02 5.97 -16.07
CA LYS A 92 6.38 6.16 -17.48
C LYS A 92 5.93 4.99 -18.37
N PHE A 93 6.07 3.77 -17.89
CA PHE A 93 5.63 2.58 -18.62
C PHE A 93 4.10 2.54 -18.77
N LEU A 94 3.36 2.75 -17.69
CA LEU A 94 1.90 2.66 -17.66
C LEU A 94 1.23 3.76 -18.49
N LEU A 95 1.74 5.00 -18.45
CA LEU A 95 1.28 6.09 -19.34
C LEU A 95 1.46 5.72 -20.81
N ARG A 96 2.65 5.24 -21.19
CA ARG A 96 2.96 4.88 -22.59
C ARG A 96 2.07 3.75 -23.13
N LYS A 97 1.58 2.89 -22.24
CA LYS A 97 0.68 1.80 -22.58
C LYS A 97 -0.80 2.18 -22.51
N GLY A 98 -1.12 3.42 -22.14
CA GLY A 98 -2.50 3.89 -21.97
C GLY A 98 -3.24 3.10 -20.89
N PHE A 99 -2.54 2.62 -19.86
CA PHE A 99 -3.16 1.97 -18.70
C PHE A 99 -3.63 2.98 -17.66
N LEU A 100 -3.12 4.20 -17.73
CA LEU A 100 -3.40 5.29 -16.81
C LEU A 100 -3.34 6.60 -17.59
N ASP A 101 -4.14 7.57 -17.16
CA ASP A 101 -4.16 8.91 -17.73
C ASP A 101 -3.50 9.94 -16.79
N SER A 102 -3.11 11.08 -17.36
CA SER A 102 -2.61 12.25 -16.65
C SER A 102 -3.00 13.48 -17.46
N VAL A 103 -3.61 14.49 -16.81
CA VAL A 103 -4.03 15.75 -17.47
C VAL A 103 -2.89 16.39 -18.26
N SER A 104 -1.64 16.24 -17.81
CA SER A 104 -0.46 16.76 -18.50
C SER A 104 0.21 15.77 -19.47
N GLY A 105 -0.19 14.49 -19.46
CA GLY A 105 0.48 13.40 -20.18
C GLY A 105 1.90 13.11 -19.66
N VAL A 106 2.31 13.68 -18.52
CA VAL A 106 3.67 13.56 -17.99
C VAL A 106 3.74 12.48 -16.90
N PRO A 107 4.76 11.60 -16.93
CA PRO A 107 5.00 10.62 -15.86
C PRO A 107 5.44 11.27 -14.55
N LEU A 108 5.27 10.53 -13.46
CA LEU A 108 5.79 10.93 -12.15
C LEU A 108 7.31 11.03 -12.18
N THR A 109 7.82 12.16 -11.71
CA THR A 109 9.25 12.35 -11.45
C THR A 109 9.70 11.58 -10.22
N MET A 110 11.00 11.30 -10.13
CA MET A 110 11.63 10.72 -8.93
C MET A 110 11.26 11.44 -7.64
N LYS A 111 11.28 12.79 -7.67
CA LYS A 111 10.96 13.62 -6.50
C LYS A 111 9.49 13.45 -6.09
N GLN A 112 8.58 13.41 -7.05
CA GLN A 112 7.16 13.16 -6.77
C GLN A 112 6.96 11.76 -6.18
N CYS A 113 7.59 10.74 -6.74
CA CYS A 113 7.53 9.39 -6.19
C CYS A 113 8.09 9.33 -4.77
N PHE A 114 9.19 10.02 -4.48
CA PHE A 114 9.76 10.07 -3.13
C PHE A 114 8.79 10.67 -2.12
N LEU A 115 8.13 11.78 -2.49
CA LEU A 115 7.13 12.41 -1.65
C LEU A 115 5.90 11.50 -1.46
N LEU A 116 5.48 10.78 -2.50
CA LEU A 116 4.35 9.83 -2.43
C LEU A 116 4.69 8.60 -1.59
N VAL A 117 5.93 8.13 -1.65
CA VAL A 117 6.44 7.05 -0.78
C VAL A 117 6.45 7.53 0.67
N ALA A 118 6.98 8.72 0.95
CA ALA A 118 6.96 9.28 2.30
C ALA A 118 5.52 9.50 2.81
N ALA A 119 4.64 10.09 1.99
CA ALA A 119 3.24 10.30 2.36
C ALA A 119 2.51 8.98 2.60
N GLY A 120 2.75 7.99 1.74
CA GLY A 120 2.19 6.64 1.85
C GLY A 120 2.63 5.97 3.15
N SER A 121 3.92 5.99 3.48
CA SER A 121 4.41 5.37 4.72
C SER A 121 3.91 6.11 5.96
N ILE A 122 3.87 7.44 5.96
CA ILE A 122 3.28 8.20 7.07
C ILE A 122 1.80 7.86 7.24
N SER A 123 1.07 7.70 6.12
CA SER A 123 -0.34 7.30 6.17
C SER A 123 -0.51 5.87 6.68
N HIS A 124 0.38 4.95 6.30
CA HIS A 124 0.46 3.60 6.84
C HIS A 124 0.61 3.63 8.35
N PHE A 125 1.69 4.24 8.87
CA PHE A 125 1.91 4.32 10.32
C PHE A 125 0.82 5.10 11.07
N PHE A 126 0.23 6.13 10.46
CA PHE A 126 -0.93 6.81 11.04
C PHE A 126 -2.12 5.86 11.17
N LEU A 127 -2.39 5.06 10.15
CA LEU A 127 -3.44 4.06 10.18
C LEU A 127 -3.09 2.97 11.18
N ASP A 128 -1.88 2.42 11.20
CA ASP A 128 -1.48 1.47 12.24
C ASP A 128 -1.64 2.05 13.65
N HIS A 129 -1.29 3.31 13.86
CA HIS A 129 -1.46 3.92 15.18
C HIS A 129 -2.94 4.15 15.54
N LEU A 130 -3.75 4.57 14.56
CA LEU A 130 -5.20 4.77 14.71
C LEU A 130 -5.93 3.43 14.89
N PHE A 131 -5.44 2.38 14.24
CA PHE A 131 -6.09 1.08 14.11
C PHE A 131 -5.59 0.03 15.11
N GLU A 132 -4.30 0.06 15.47
CA GLU A 132 -3.65 -0.89 16.38
C GLU A 132 -3.32 -0.30 17.75
N GLU A 133 -2.83 0.94 17.86
CA GLU A 133 -2.36 1.49 19.15
C GLU A 133 -3.40 2.32 19.94
N ASN A 134 -4.55 2.68 19.35
CA ASN A 134 -5.71 3.26 20.07
C ASN A 134 -7.00 2.41 19.92
N GLY A 135 -6.83 1.12 19.61
CA GLY A 135 -7.86 0.20 19.14
C GLY A 135 -8.18 -0.98 20.08
N HIS A 136 -8.07 -0.84 21.40
CA HIS A 136 -8.38 -1.91 22.38
C HIS A 136 -9.85 -2.36 22.42
N SER A 137 -10.73 -1.86 21.54
CA SER A 137 -12.08 -2.41 21.42
C SER A 137 -12.04 -3.69 20.60
N SER A 138 -12.56 -4.78 21.15
CA SER A 138 -12.62 -6.11 20.51
C SER A 138 -13.28 -6.07 19.12
N MET A 139 -14.25 -5.18 18.93
CA MET A 139 -14.94 -4.97 17.65
C MET A 139 -14.03 -4.38 16.57
N TYR A 140 -13.10 -3.53 16.93
CA TYR A 140 -12.19 -2.89 15.99
C TYR A 140 -11.02 -3.81 15.64
N THR A 141 -10.46 -4.51 16.64
CA THR A 141 -9.53 -5.62 16.42
C THR A 141 -10.15 -6.69 15.50
N TRP A 142 -11.45 -6.96 15.63
CA TRP A 142 -12.20 -7.88 14.77
C TRP A 142 -12.33 -7.41 13.31
N ILE A 143 -12.63 -6.13 13.08
CA ILE A 143 -12.70 -5.56 11.73
C ILE A 143 -11.32 -5.70 11.05
N LEU A 144 -10.25 -5.44 11.79
CA LEU A 144 -8.88 -5.51 11.28
C LEU A 144 -8.38 -6.94 11.08
N SER A 145 -8.84 -7.89 11.90
CA SER A 145 -8.55 -9.32 11.75
C SER A 145 -9.39 -10.00 10.66
N THR A 146 -10.15 -9.24 9.86
CA THR A 146 -11.07 -9.74 8.82
C THR A 146 -12.11 -10.73 9.32
N GLY A 147 -12.49 -10.65 10.60
CA GLY A 147 -13.55 -11.49 11.14
C GLY A 147 -13.12 -12.52 12.20
N TRP A 148 -11.86 -12.52 12.63
CA TRP A 148 -11.29 -13.61 13.44
C TRP A 148 -11.46 -13.38 14.96
N TRP A 149 -12.02 -14.36 15.68
CA TRP A 149 -12.36 -14.25 17.11
C TRP A 149 -11.49 -15.10 18.06
N ASP A 150 -10.70 -16.07 17.56
CA ASP A 150 -10.07 -17.11 18.41
C ASP A 150 -8.54 -17.15 18.32
N GLY A 151 -7.84 -16.63 19.35
CA GLY A 151 -6.39 -16.81 19.51
C GLY A 151 -5.54 -16.32 18.33
N ARG A 152 -4.46 -17.03 17.99
CA ARG A 152 -3.64 -16.72 16.81
C ARG A 152 -4.45 -17.03 15.56
N ALA A 153 -4.67 -16.04 14.70
CA ALA A 153 -5.34 -16.22 13.42
C ALA A 153 -4.65 -17.36 12.63
N PRO A 154 -5.33 -18.47 12.33
CA PRO A 154 -4.79 -19.52 11.50
C PRO A 154 -4.59 -18.92 10.11
N ILE A 155 -3.46 -19.29 9.52
CA ILE A 155 -3.14 -18.91 8.15
C ILE A 155 -4.16 -19.62 7.25
N ASN A 156 -5.20 -18.89 6.84
CA ASN A 156 -6.21 -19.40 5.94
C ASN A 156 -5.87 -18.94 4.51
N PRO A 157 -5.44 -19.85 3.60
CA PRO A 157 -5.16 -19.50 2.21
C PRO A 157 -6.38 -18.91 1.49
N ASP A 158 -7.61 -19.24 1.91
CA ASP A 158 -8.83 -18.66 1.35
C ASP A 158 -8.93 -17.15 1.64
N ALA A 159 -8.52 -16.72 2.84
CA ALA A 159 -8.50 -15.30 3.21
C ALA A 159 -7.52 -14.52 2.33
N VAL A 160 -6.36 -15.10 2.02
CA VAL A 160 -5.36 -14.52 1.11
C VAL A 160 -5.93 -14.38 -0.29
N VAL A 161 -6.64 -15.40 -0.80
CA VAL A 161 -7.27 -15.35 -2.12
C VAL A 161 -8.34 -14.26 -2.16
N ILE A 162 -9.25 -14.22 -1.18
CA ILE A 162 -10.31 -13.21 -1.10
C ILE A 162 -9.71 -11.80 -1.04
N LEU A 163 -8.68 -11.62 -0.21
CA LEU A 163 -8.03 -10.33 -0.04
C LEU A 163 -7.30 -9.89 -1.31
N SER A 164 -6.61 -10.82 -1.98
CA SER A 164 -5.98 -10.58 -3.28
C SER A 164 -7.02 -10.17 -4.32
N LEU A 165 -8.17 -10.84 -4.37
CA LEU A 165 -9.27 -10.47 -5.26
C LEU A 165 -9.79 -9.07 -4.94
N LEU A 166 -10.01 -8.73 -3.66
CA LEU A 166 -10.43 -7.40 -3.25
C LEU A 166 -9.42 -6.32 -3.67
N CYS A 167 -8.12 -6.55 -3.45
CA CYS A 167 -7.07 -5.64 -3.91
C CYS A 167 -7.09 -5.48 -5.43
N ILE A 168 -7.23 -6.58 -6.18
CA ILE A 168 -7.31 -6.57 -7.65
C ILE A 168 -8.55 -5.79 -8.11
N PHE A 169 -9.72 -6.00 -7.49
CA PHE A 169 -10.94 -5.28 -7.86
C PHE A 169 -10.87 -3.79 -7.52
N LEU A 170 -10.29 -3.41 -6.38
CA LEU A 170 -10.14 -2.01 -5.98
C LEU A 170 -9.15 -1.28 -6.89
N ILE A 171 -7.95 -1.83 -7.07
CA ILE A 171 -6.93 -1.23 -7.92
C ILE A 171 -7.38 -1.26 -9.38
N GLY A 172 -7.86 -2.41 -9.87
CA GLY A 172 -8.32 -2.59 -11.24
C GLY A 172 -9.55 -1.74 -11.57
N GLY A 173 -10.52 -1.65 -10.65
CA GLY A 173 -11.68 -0.79 -10.77
C GLY A 173 -11.30 0.69 -10.79
N PHE A 174 -10.40 1.11 -9.89
CA PHE A 174 -9.84 2.47 -9.93
C PHE A 174 -9.16 2.77 -11.26
N MET A 175 -8.33 1.85 -11.76
CA MET A 175 -7.68 1.98 -13.07
C MET A 175 -8.68 2.04 -14.22
N TYR A 176 -9.74 1.24 -14.20
CA TYR A 176 -10.76 1.20 -15.24
C TYR A 176 -11.57 2.51 -15.31
N ILE A 177 -11.92 3.08 -14.16
CA ILE A 177 -12.68 4.35 -14.09
C ILE A 177 -11.83 5.54 -14.52
N ASN A 178 -10.52 5.50 -14.23
CA ASN A 178 -9.61 6.62 -14.44
C ASN A 178 -8.64 6.39 -15.62
N ARG A 179 -9.12 5.68 -16.65
CA ARG A 179 -8.37 5.35 -17.86
C ARG A 179 -8.67 6.29 -19.02
#